data_AF-A0A7V6XP27-F1
#
_entry.id   AF-A0A7V6XP27-F1
#
_cell.length_a   1.000
_cell.length_b   1.000
_cell.length_c   1.000
_cell.angle_alpha   90.00
_cell.angle_beta   90.00
_cell.angle_gamma   90.00
#
_symmetry.space_group_name_H-M   'P 1'
#
loop_
_entity.id
_entity.type
_entity.pdbx_description
1 polymer ?
#
loop_
_entity_poly.entity_id
_entity_poly.type
_entity_poly.pdbx_seq_one_letter_code
_entity_poly.pdbx_strand_id
1 'polypeptide(L)'
;MDILGKVGGESNVNHLTHCATRLRFTLKDKSLVDQKISDMPEVLGVVDKGPQFQVIIGNEVSKVYDVINNDLNLDSKGSDVGEDKSNKKLLDSFIDVVTGIFTPILPALTAAGMLKAVLGIIVAFKLIDNESQTFQIISFMADATFFFLPILLASSSAKRFKTNQYLAMMLGGILVHPNFITMVNTAKEAGEGIKFFGMPVYLATYSSTVIPIILGVSGSTFDIK
;
A
#
# COMPACT_ATOMS: atom_id res chain seq x y z
N MET A 1 -22.79 17.72 0.91
CA MET A 1 -22.27 16.90 -0.20
C MET A 1 -22.90 15.52 -0.08
N ASP A 2 -23.91 15.21 -0.89
CA ASP A 2 -24.67 13.96 -0.75
C ASP A 2 -24.49 13.06 -1.99
N ILE A 3 -23.26 12.60 -2.20
CA ILE A 3 -22.94 11.63 -3.26
C ILE A 3 -23.60 10.29 -2.95
N LEU A 4 -23.66 9.91 -1.68
CA LEU A 4 -24.21 8.63 -1.24
C LEU A 4 -25.71 8.51 -1.52
N GLY A 5 -26.50 9.54 -1.24
CA GLY A 5 -27.92 9.58 -1.59
C GLY A 5 -28.16 9.52 -3.10
N LYS A 6 -27.29 10.15 -3.89
CA LYS A 6 -27.39 10.16 -5.36
C LYS A 6 -27.06 8.82 -6.03
N VAL A 7 -26.37 7.91 -5.33
CA VAL A 7 -26.12 6.53 -5.81
C VAL A 7 -27.13 5.53 -5.25
N GLY A 8 -28.25 5.97 -4.66
CA GLY A 8 -29.26 5.09 -4.09
C GLY A 8 -29.06 4.73 -2.62
N GLY A 9 -28.15 5.44 -1.92
CA GLY A 9 -27.89 5.26 -0.49
C GLY A 9 -27.00 4.06 -0.15
N GLU A 10 -26.71 3.90 1.14
CA GLU A 10 -25.87 2.80 1.69
C GLU A 10 -26.36 1.42 1.24
N SER A 11 -27.68 1.21 1.22
CA SER A 11 -28.27 -0.06 0.86
C SER A 11 -27.97 -0.49 -0.58
N ASN A 12 -27.63 0.44 -1.47
CA ASN A 12 -27.29 0.17 -2.87
C ASN A 12 -25.77 0.01 -3.11
N VAL A 13 -24.92 0.32 -2.14
CA VAL A 13 -23.45 0.24 -2.29
C VAL A 13 -22.95 -1.10 -1.76
N ASN A 14 -22.42 -1.96 -2.63
CA ASN A 14 -21.73 -3.20 -2.20
C ASN A 14 -20.29 -2.93 -1.78
N HIS A 15 -19.60 -2.04 -2.50
CA HIS A 15 -18.21 -1.70 -2.23
C HIS A 15 -17.89 -0.29 -2.72
N LEU A 16 -17.06 0.43 -1.97
CA LEU A 16 -16.55 1.74 -2.31
C LEU A 16 -15.02 1.74 -2.22
N THR A 17 -14.37 2.22 -3.27
CA THR A 17 -12.91 2.44 -3.31
C THR A 17 -12.60 3.72 -4.09
N HIS A 18 -11.34 4.14 -4.14
CA HIS A 18 -10.93 5.31 -4.90
C HIS A 18 -9.54 5.14 -5.52
N CYS A 19 -9.29 5.83 -6.63
CA CYS A 19 -7.94 6.04 -7.16
C CYS A 19 -7.49 7.49 -6.88
N ALA A 20 -6.51 8.01 -7.62
CA ALA A 20 -6.00 9.37 -7.42
C ALA A 20 -7.03 10.47 -7.70
N THR A 21 -8.02 10.23 -8.58
CA THR A 21 -8.98 11.27 -9.01
C THR A 21 -10.43 10.83 -9.04
N ARG A 22 -10.73 9.55 -8.75
CA ARG A 22 -12.08 8.99 -8.92
C ARG A 22 -12.50 8.12 -7.74
N LEU A 23 -13.74 8.29 -7.32
CA LEU A 23 -14.47 7.32 -6.51
C LEU A 23 -15.00 6.22 -7.42
N ARG A 24 -15.00 4.98 -6.93
CA ARG A 24 -15.50 3.81 -7.65
C ARG A 24 -16.47 3.07 -6.76
N PHE A 25 -17.72 3.02 -7.22
CA PHE A 25 -18.81 2.32 -6.57
C PHE A 25 -19.09 1.01 -7.29
N THR A 26 -19.14 -0.07 -6.53
CA THR A 26 -19.81 -1.30 -6.96
C THR A 26 -21.23 -1.24 -6.42
N LEU A 27 -22.20 -0.98 -7.29
CA LEU A 27 -23.61 -0.83 -6.92
C LEU A 27 -24.38 -2.14 -7.09
N LYS A 28 -25.43 -2.34 -6.30
CA LYS A 28 -26.38 -3.47 -6.46
C LYS A 28 -27.26 -3.24 -7.69
N ASP A 29 -27.78 -2.02 -7.82
CA ASP A 29 -28.64 -1.60 -8.91
C ASP A 29 -28.21 -0.21 -9.41
N LYS A 30 -27.77 -0.15 -10.68
CA LYS A 30 -27.36 1.10 -11.32
C LYS A 30 -28.53 2.00 -11.70
N SER A 31 -29.75 1.47 -11.81
CA SER A 31 -30.94 2.25 -12.17
C SER A 31 -31.36 3.23 -11.07
N LEU A 32 -30.91 2.99 -9.83
CA LEU A 32 -31.16 3.86 -8.67
C LEU A 32 -30.24 5.08 -8.62
N VAL A 33 -29.30 5.21 -9.56
CA VAL A 33 -28.40 6.37 -9.64
C VAL A 33 -29.13 7.58 -10.19
N ASP A 34 -29.11 8.68 -9.45
CA ASP A 34 -29.57 9.98 -9.92
C ASP A 34 -28.53 10.59 -10.86
N GLN A 35 -28.90 10.75 -12.13
CA GLN A 35 -28.01 11.31 -13.15
C GLN A 35 -27.57 12.74 -12.85
N LYS A 36 -28.30 13.50 -12.00
CA LYS A 36 -27.91 14.85 -11.57
C LYS A 36 -26.62 14.89 -10.75
N ILE A 37 -26.05 13.72 -10.40
CA ILE A 37 -24.75 13.65 -9.75
C ILE A 37 -23.63 14.28 -10.60
N SER A 38 -23.75 14.31 -11.93
CA SER A 38 -22.82 15.02 -12.82
C SER A 38 -22.92 16.55 -12.73
N ASP A 39 -24.02 17.09 -12.22
CA ASP A 39 -24.26 18.53 -12.13
C ASP A 39 -23.75 19.12 -10.80
N MET A 40 -23.22 18.27 -9.91
CA MET A 40 -22.66 18.71 -8.65
C MET A 40 -21.36 19.48 -8.89
N PRO A 41 -21.14 20.63 -8.23
CA PRO A 41 -19.97 21.48 -8.46
C PRO A 41 -18.64 20.79 -8.15
N GLU A 42 -18.67 19.76 -7.31
CA GLU A 42 -17.51 18.97 -6.88
C GLU A 42 -17.24 17.77 -7.80
N VAL A 43 -18.15 17.47 -8.72
CA VAL A 43 -18.07 16.33 -9.64
C VAL A 43 -17.63 16.83 -11.02
N LEU A 44 -16.42 16.46 -11.41
CA LEU A 44 -15.84 16.78 -12.72
C LEU A 44 -16.41 15.90 -13.83
N GLY A 45 -17.04 14.79 -13.47
CA GLY A 45 -17.69 13.89 -14.43
C GLY A 45 -18.03 12.54 -13.82
N VAL A 46 -18.75 11.75 -14.60
CA VAL A 46 -19.24 10.43 -14.20
C VAL A 46 -18.90 9.43 -15.31
N VAL A 47 -18.46 8.24 -14.94
CA VAL A 47 -18.22 7.14 -15.87
C VAL A 47 -19.02 5.94 -15.44
N ASP A 48 -20.07 5.63 -16.19
CA ASP A 48 -20.87 4.41 -16.03
C ASP A 48 -20.61 3.43 -17.20
N LYS A 49 -19.35 3.02 -17.34
CA LYS A 49 -18.96 1.99 -18.33
C LYS A 49 -18.27 0.84 -17.60
N GLY A 50 -18.82 -0.37 -17.75
CA GLY A 50 -18.29 -1.59 -17.14
C GLY A 50 -18.92 -1.94 -15.78
N PRO A 51 -18.22 -2.69 -14.90
CA PRO A 51 -18.80 -3.25 -13.68
C PRO A 51 -18.95 -2.23 -12.53
N GLN A 52 -18.30 -1.07 -12.62
CA GLN A 52 -18.29 -0.05 -11.57
C GLN A 52 -18.84 1.28 -12.09
N PHE A 53 -19.55 1.97 -11.21
CA PHE A 53 -19.96 3.36 -11.40
C PHE A 53 -18.89 4.28 -10.82
N GLN A 54 -18.33 5.20 -11.61
CA GLN A 54 -17.22 6.06 -11.16
C GLN A 54 -17.63 7.53 -11.14
N VAL A 55 -17.25 8.21 -10.07
CA VAL A 55 -17.44 9.66 -9.92
C VAL A 55 -16.07 10.32 -9.90
N ILE A 56 -15.82 11.22 -10.83
CA ILE A 56 -14.55 11.96 -10.96
C ILE A 56 -14.64 13.19 -10.05
N ILE A 57 -13.83 13.24 -9.01
CA ILE A 57 -13.77 14.34 -8.03
C ILE A 57 -12.53 15.21 -8.28
N GLY A 58 -11.41 14.60 -8.72
CA GLY A 58 -10.11 15.26 -8.78
C GLY A 58 -9.29 15.04 -7.51
N ASN A 59 -8.41 15.98 -7.17
CA ASN A 59 -7.38 15.80 -6.13
C ASN A 59 -7.94 15.61 -4.71
N GLU A 60 -9.16 16.06 -4.46
CA GLU A 60 -9.81 15.97 -3.15
C GLU A 60 -10.52 14.63 -2.90
N VAL A 61 -10.41 13.66 -3.83
CA VAL A 61 -11.15 12.39 -3.78
C VAL A 61 -10.94 11.61 -2.49
N SER A 62 -9.75 11.65 -1.89
CA SER A 62 -9.48 10.96 -0.62
C SER A 62 -10.31 11.51 0.53
N LYS A 63 -10.45 12.84 0.63
CA LYS A 63 -11.26 13.45 1.69
C LYS A 63 -12.74 13.10 1.53
N VAL A 64 -13.22 13.10 0.29
CA VAL A 64 -14.61 12.74 -0.03
C VAL A 64 -14.87 11.26 0.27
N TYR A 65 -13.92 10.38 -0.07
CA TYR A 65 -13.99 8.96 0.28
C TYR A 65 -14.11 8.76 1.79
N ASP A 66 -13.27 9.41 2.59
CA ASP A 66 -13.27 9.25 4.04
C ASP A 66 -14.62 9.63 4.66
N VAL A 67 -15.24 10.72 4.19
CA VAL A 67 -16.57 11.16 4.65
C VAL A 67 -17.63 10.11 4.30
N ILE A 68 -17.69 9.67 3.04
CA ILE A 68 -18.70 8.70 2.59
C ILE A 68 -18.48 7.34 3.26
N ASN A 69 -17.23 6.91 3.45
CA ASN A 69 -16.92 5.64 4.08
C ASN A 69 -17.29 5.63 5.57
N ASN A 70 -17.18 6.77 6.26
CA ASN A 70 -17.65 6.91 7.65
C ASN A 70 -19.18 6.85 7.74
N ASP A 71 -19.89 7.44 6.77
CA ASP A 71 -21.36 7.38 6.71
C ASP A 71 -21.88 5.97 6.35
N LEU A 72 -21.09 5.21 5.60
CA LEU A 72 -21.47 3.92 5.05
C LEU A 72 -21.50 2.75 6.06
N ASN A 73 -20.88 2.83 7.25
CA ASN A 73 -20.82 1.73 8.25
C ASN A 73 -20.66 0.31 7.65
N LEU A 74 -19.96 0.19 6.50
CA LEU A 74 -19.89 -1.04 5.69
C LEU A 74 -18.92 -2.09 6.26
N ASP A 75 -18.62 -2.03 7.57
CA ASP A 75 -17.77 -3.02 8.24
C ASP A 75 -18.51 -4.35 8.53
N SER A 76 -19.83 -4.47 8.29
CA SER A 76 -20.61 -5.55 8.92
C SER A 76 -21.69 -6.29 8.09
N LYS A 77 -21.79 -6.17 6.76
CA LYS A 77 -22.81 -6.96 6.01
C LYS A 77 -22.28 -7.56 4.70
N GLY A 78 -21.52 -8.64 4.85
CA GLY A 78 -21.23 -9.60 3.78
C GLY A 78 -22.29 -10.70 3.75
N SER A 79 -22.93 -10.84 2.59
CA SER A 79 -23.97 -11.80 2.24
C SER A 79 -23.53 -13.26 2.41
N ASP A 80 -24.43 -14.04 2.99
CA ASP A 80 -24.38 -15.48 3.19
C ASP A 80 -24.61 -16.23 1.86
N VAL A 81 -23.62 -17.03 1.41
CA VAL A 81 -23.77 -18.24 0.56
C VAL A 81 -22.46 -19.03 0.61
N GLY A 82 -22.47 -20.25 1.17
CA GLY A 82 -21.77 -21.44 0.63
C GLY A 82 -20.26 -21.61 0.88
N GLU A 83 -19.93 -22.72 1.54
CA GLU A 83 -18.62 -23.23 1.97
C GLU A 83 -17.64 -23.48 0.80
N ASP A 84 -16.84 -22.47 0.45
CA ASP A 84 -15.41 -22.58 0.06
C ASP A 84 -14.72 -21.18 0.11
N LYS A 85 -15.41 -20.22 0.76
CA LYS A 85 -15.13 -18.79 0.72
C LYS A 85 -14.18 -18.30 1.80
N SER A 86 -13.88 -19.09 2.84
CA SER A 86 -13.09 -18.58 3.98
C SER A 86 -11.66 -18.26 3.58
N ASN A 87 -10.94 -19.20 2.95
CA ASN A 87 -9.58 -18.97 2.48
C ASN A 87 -9.51 -17.96 1.34
N LYS A 88 -10.50 -17.97 0.44
CA LYS A 88 -10.57 -16.98 -0.64
C LYS A 88 -10.81 -15.58 -0.09
N LYS A 89 -11.71 -15.42 0.89
CA LYS A 89 -12.00 -14.14 1.57
C LYS A 89 -10.82 -13.66 2.42
N LEU A 90 -10.08 -14.55 3.09
CA LEU A 90 -8.87 -14.19 3.83
C LEU A 90 -7.73 -13.79 2.89
N LEU A 91 -7.57 -14.49 1.77
CA LEU A 91 -6.59 -14.15 0.74
C LEU A 91 -6.94 -12.83 0.07
N ASP A 92 -8.19 -12.64 -0.35
CA ASP A 92 -8.66 -11.40 -0.98
C ASP A 92 -8.47 -10.22 0.00
N SER A 93 -8.83 -10.41 1.28
CA SER A 93 -8.62 -9.40 2.32
C SER A 93 -7.13 -9.09 2.56
N PHE A 94 -6.26 -10.10 2.53
CA PHE A 94 -4.82 -9.91 2.64
C PHE A 94 -4.25 -9.14 1.43
N ILE A 95 -4.68 -9.49 0.21
CA ILE A 95 -4.29 -8.79 -1.01
C ILE A 95 -4.77 -7.34 -0.98
N ASP A 96 -5.99 -7.07 -0.47
CA ASP A 96 -6.50 -5.72 -0.29
C ASP A 96 -5.65 -4.91 0.70
N VAL A 97 -5.24 -5.52 1.82
CA VAL A 97 -4.34 -4.90 2.80
C VAL A 97 -3.00 -4.56 2.16
N VAL A 98 -2.36 -5.52 1.48
CA VAL A 98 -1.10 -5.30 0.78
C VAL A 98 -1.25 -4.19 -0.25
N THR A 99 -2.26 -4.25 -1.11
CA THR A 99 -2.53 -3.24 -2.14
C THR A 99 -2.72 -1.85 -1.55
N GLY A 100 -3.47 -1.72 -0.46
CA GLY A 100 -3.68 -0.47 0.25
C GLY A 100 -2.38 0.11 0.84
N ILE A 101 -1.49 -0.74 1.36
CA ILE A 101 -0.19 -0.33 1.93
C ILE A 101 0.78 0.13 0.84
N PHE A 102 0.75 -0.50 -0.33
CA PHE A 102 1.64 -0.16 -1.45
C PHE A 102 1.21 1.07 -2.25
N THR A 103 -0.09 1.36 -2.32
CA THR A 103 -0.63 2.45 -3.16
C THR A 103 0.07 3.80 -2.90
N PRO A 104 0.29 4.25 -1.65
CA PRO A 104 1.01 5.51 -1.38
C PRO A 104 2.49 5.49 -1.76
N ILE A 105 3.11 4.31 -1.87
CA ILE A 105 4.55 4.12 -2.11
C ILE A 105 4.83 3.92 -3.61
N LEU A 106 3.81 3.58 -4.38
CA LEU A 106 3.90 3.33 -5.81
C LEU A 106 4.61 4.46 -6.59
N PRO A 107 4.35 5.77 -6.34
CA PRO A 107 5.05 6.84 -7.05
C PRO A 107 6.57 6.80 -6.84
N ALA A 108 7.02 6.53 -5.60
CA ALA A 108 8.45 6.44 -5.28
C ALA A 108 9.09 5.21 -5.96
N LEU A 109 8.39 4.07 -5.95
CA LEU A 109 8.86 2.84 -6.61
C LEU A 109 8.99 3.03 -8.12
N THR A 110 8.01 3.70 -8.73
CA THR A 110 8.04 4.04 -10.16
C THR A 110 9.22 4.97 -10.47
N ALA A 111 9.42 6.04 -9.70
CA ALA A 111 10.55 6.95 -9.89
C ALA A 111 11.89 6.24 -9.76
N ALA A 112 12.05 5.39 -8.75
CA ALA A 112 13.24 4.59 -8.51
C ALA A 112 13.54 3.63 -9.67
N GLY A 113 12.52 2.89 -10.13
CA GLY A 113 12.65 1.97 -11.26
C GLY A 113 12.98 2.68 -12.57
N MET A 114 12.33 3.81 -12.85
CA MET A 114 12.62 4.63 -14.04
C MET A 114 14.04 5.19 -14.01
N LEU A 115 14.51 5.66 -12.84
CA LEU A 115 15.87 6.18 -12.70
C LEU A 115 16.91 5.07 -12.98
N LYS A 116 16.71 3.86 -12.46
CA LYS A 116 17.57 2.71 -12.78
C LYS A 116 17.55 2.37 -14.26
N ALA A 117 16.38 2.38 -14.90
CA ALA A 117 16.25 2.09 -16.33
C ALA A 117 17.04 3.11 -17.17
N VAL A 118 16.90 4.40 -16.86
CA VAL A 118 17.66 5.47 -17.53
C VAL A 118 19.17 5.31 -17.29
N LEU A 119 19.59 5.04 -16.06
CA LEU A 119 21.00 4.81 -15.74
C LEU A 119 21.57 3.61 -16.52
N GLY A 120 20.80 2.52 -16.62
CA GLY A 120 21.16 1.36 -17.42
C GLY A 120 21.34 1.67 -18.91
N ILE A 121 20.50 2.54 -19.47
CA ILE A 121 20.65 3.03 -20.85
C ILE A 121 21.94 3.84 -21.00
N ILE A 122 22.19 4.79 -20.09
CA ILE A 122 23.39 5.65 -20.13
C ILE A 122 24.68 4.80 -20.09
N VAL A 123 24.69 3.76 -19.24
CA VAL A 123 25.79 2.78 -19.18
C VAL A 123 25.89 1.97 -20.47
N ALA A 124 24.77 1.51 -21.05
CA ALA A 124 24.78 0.75 -22.30
C ALA A 124 25.38 1.53 -23.47
N PHE A 125 25.16 2.85 -23.51
CA PHE A 125 25.80 3.76 -24.48
C PHE A 125 27.24 4.14 -24.12
N LYS A 126 27.80 3.59 -23.03
CA LYS A 126 29.14 3.87 -22.50
C LYS A 126 29.38 5.36 -22.20
N LEU A 127 28.32 6.10 -21.90
CA LEU A 127 28.42 7.52 -21.51
C LEU A 127 28.94 7.66 -20.07
N ILE A 128 28.70 6.66 -19.23
CA ILE A 128 29.14 6.57 -17.84
C ILE A 128 29.62 5.14 -17.59
N ASP A 129 30.74 4.99 -16.86
CA ASP A 129 31.25 3.70 -16.39
C ASP A 129 30.56 3.28 -15.08
N ASN A 130 30.30 1.98 -14.92
CA ASN A 130 29.73 1.38 -13.71
C ASN A 130 30.62 1.55 -12.47
N GLU A 131 31.93 1.73 -12.67
CA GLU A 131 32.87 1.99 -11.57
C GLU A 131 32.97 3.47 -11.20
N SER A 132 32.38 4.36 -12.00
CA SER A 132 32.45 5.79 -11.75
C SER A 132 31.64 6.18 -10.51
N GLN A 133 32.15 7.17 -9.77
CA GLN A 133 31.43 7.74 -8.62
C GLN A 133 30.07 8.32 -9.03
N THR A 134 29.98 8.89 -10.24
CA THR A 134 28.71 9.40 -10.79
C THR A 134 27.68 8.29 -10.92
N PHE A 135 28.07 7.13 -11.47
CA PHE A 135 27.18 5.97 -11.53
C PHE A 135 26.73 5.54 -10.13
N GLN A 136 27.68 5.40 -9.20
CA GLN A 136 27.37 4.96 -7.84
C GLN A 136 26.39 5.89 -7.13
N ILE A 137 26.59 7.21 -7.20
CA ILE A 137 25.69 8.20 -6.59
C ILE A 137 24.27 8.09 -7.16
N ILE A 138 24.13 8.02 -8.50
CA ILE A 138 22.82 7.89 -9.13
C ILE A 138 22.18 6.54 -8.79
N SER A 139 22.97 5.46 -8.75
CA SER A 139 22.48 4.14 -8.33
C SER A 139 21.94 4.20 -6.90
N PHE A 140 22.66 4.81 -5.96
CA PHE A 140 22.21 4.95 -4.57
C PHE A 140 20.88 5.71 -4.46
N MET A 141 20.72 6.79 -5.25
CA MET A 141 19.45 7.52 -5.32
C MET A 141 18.31 6.62 -5.79
N ALA A 142 18.57 5.79 -6.80
CA ALA A 142 17.58 4.86 -7.35
C ALA A 142 17.33 3.66 -6.43
N ASP A 143 18.33 3.23 -5.65
CA ASP A 143 18.26 2.12 -4.71
C ASP A 143 17.55 2.50 -3.41
N ALA A 144 17.61 3.77 -3.00
CA ALA A 144 17.09 4.25 -1.71
C ALA A 144 15.64 3.80 -1.44
N THR A 145 14.75 3.91 -2.42
CA THR A 145 13.34 3.51 -2.27
C THR A 145 13.19 2.02 -1.97
N PHE A 146 14.00 1.16 -2.59
CA PHE A 146 13.97 -0.29 -2.36
C PHE A 146 14.66 -0.65 -1.04
N PHE A 147 15.80 -0.04 -0.75
CA PHE A 147 16.54 -0.28 0.48
C PHE A 147 15.73 0.08 1.72
N PHE A 148 15.08 1.26 1.72
CA PHE A 148 14.23 1.74 2.80
C PHE A 148 12.77 1.32 2.67
N LEU A 149 12.46 0.37 1.77
CA LEU A 149 11.11 -0.14 1.58
C LEU A 149 10.44 -0.60 2.88
N PRO A 150 11.14 -1.28 3.81
CA PRO A 150 10.54 -1.63 5.11
C PRO A 150 10.04 -0.41 5.88
N ILE A 151 10.80 0.69 5.92
CA ILE A 151 10.42 1.92 6.63
C ILE A 151 9.21 2.59 5.95
N LEU A 152 9.22 2.68 4.61
CA LEU A 152 8.12 3.24 3.84
C LEU A 152 6.82 2.45 4.03
N LEU A 153 6.91 1.12 3.97
CA LEU A 153 5.79 0.22 4.21
C LEU A 153 5.29 0.31 5.65
N ALA A 154 6.19 0.46 6.64
CA ALA A 154 5.79 0.62 8.02
C ALA A 154 4.91 1.85 8.23
N SER A 155 5.27 2.97 7.61
CA SER A 155 4.48 4.20 7.64
C SER A 155 3.07 4.01 7.05
N SER A 156 2.96 3.42 5.86
CA SER A 156 1.65 3.12 5.24
C SER A 156 0.85 2.08 6.03
N SER A 157 1.53 1.07 6.59
CA SER A 157 0.92 0.05 7.45
C SER A 157 0.34 0.66 8.73
N ALA A 158 1.07 1.60 9.35
CA ALA A 158 0.60 2.27 10.55
C ALA A 158 -0.70 3.04 10.32
N LYS A 159 -0.81 3.72 9.18
CA LYS A 159 -2.05 4.40 8.77
C LYS A 159 -3.20 3.40 8.57
N ARG A 160 -2.92 2.25 7.95
CA ARG A 160 -3.92 1.20 7.71
C ARG A 160 -4.41 0.53 9.00
N PHE A 161 -3.50 0.20 9.91
CA PHE A 161 -3.79 -0.47 11.17
C PHE A 161 -4.09 0.49 12.33
N LYS A 162 -4.06 1.81 12.07
CA LYS A 162 -4.30 2.89 13.04
C LYS A 162 -3.35 2.84 14.25
N THR A 163 -2.08 2.52 14.02
CA THR A 163 -1.03 2.50 15.04
C THR A 163 -0.14 3.74 14.97
N ASN A 164 0.72 3.93 15.97
CA ASN A 164 1.65 5.06 15.99
C ASN A 164 2.68 4.94 14.85
N GLN A 165 2.67 5.92 13.94
CA GLN A 165 3.49 5.92 12.73
C GLN A 165 5.00 5.97 13.03
N TYR A 166 5.42 6.70 14.07
CA TYR A 166 6.84 6.79 14.44
C TYR A 166 7.37 5.46 14.98
N LEU A 167 6.59 4.78 15.84
CA LEU A 167 6.95 3.46 16.36
C LEU A 167 6.98 2.41 15.24
N ALA A 168 6.02 2.44 14.32
CA ALA A 168 6.02 1.55 13.16
C ALA A 168 7.27 1.77 12.30
N MET A 169 7.61 3.01 11.96
CA MET A 169 8.83 3.32 11.19
C MET A 169 10.10 2.88 11.93
N MET A 170 10.13 2.98 13.27
CA MET A 170 11.23 2.46 14.09
C MET A 170 11.38 0.93 13.91
N LEU A 171 10.29 0.16 13.88
CA LEU A 171 10.34 -1.27 13.57
C LEU A 171 10.95 -1.54 12.19
N GLY A 172 10.57 -0.74 11.18
CA GLY A 172 11.17 -0.81 9.86
C GLY A 172 12.67 -0.50 9.87
N GLY A 173 13.08 0.49 10.69
CA GLY A 173 14.47 0.89 10.87
C GLY A 173 15.33 -0.21 11.50
N ILE A 174 14.79 -0.96 12.48
CA ILE A 174 15.47 -2.09 13.10
C ILE A 174 15.82 -3.16 12.06
N LEU A 175 14.88 -3.46 11.15
CA LEU A 175 15.08 -4.47 10.09
C LEU A 175 16.18 -4.12 9.09
N VAL A 176 16.46 -2.83 8.89
CA VAL A 176 17.50 -2.33 7.98
C VAL A 176 18.69 -1.71 8.71
N HIS A 177 18.81 -1.94 10.02
CA HIS A 177 19.87 -1.36 10.82
C HIS A 177 21.24 -1.86 10.32
N PRO A 178 22.23 -0.99 10.05
CA PRO A 178 23.51 -1.39 9.48
C PRO A 178 24.22 -2.49 10.27
N ASN A 179 24.28 -2.35 11.61
CA ASN A 179 24.90 -3.36 12.46
C ASN A 179 24.16 -4.71 12.44
N PHE A 180 22.83 -4.71 12.24
CA PHE A 180 22.07 -5.94 12.11
C PHE A 180 22.38 -6.64 10.79
N ILE A 181 22.46 -5.88 9.69
CA ILE A 181 22.87 -6.38 8.38
C ILE A 181 24.29 -6.98 8.44
N THR A 182 25.23 -6.26 9.04
CA THR A 182 26.61 -6.75 9.22
C THR A 182 26.64 -8.04 10.05
N MET A 183 25.92 -8.08 11.16
CA MET A 183 25.83 -9.28 12.01
C MET A 183 25.29 -10.49 11.24
N VAL A 184 24.22 -10.33 10.45
CA VAL A 184 23.65 -11.39 9.61
C VAL A 184 24.65 -11.87 8.55
N ASN A 185 25.38 -10.95 7.90
CA ASN A 185 26.35 -11.30 6.87
C ASN A 185 27.54 -12.07 7.46
N THR A 186 28.10 -11.60 8.58
CA THR A 186 29.20 -12.30 9.27
C THR A 186 28.78 -13.69 9.75
N ALA A 187 27.57 -13.82 10.31
CA ALA A 187 27.04 -15.11 10.74
C ALA A 187 26.86 -16.10 9.56
N LYS A 188 26.41 -15.60 8.40
CA LYS A 188 26.31 -16.41 7.17
C LYS A 188 27.68 -16.91 6.69
N GLU A 189 28.68 -16.05 6.70
CA GLU A 189 30.04 -16.40 6.26
C GLU A 189 30.71 -17.40 7.21
N ALA A 190 30.48 -17.26 8.53
CA ALA A 190 31.01 -18.16 9.55
C ALA A 190 30.24 -19.50 9.66
N GLY A 191 29.05 -19.60 9.04
CA GLY A 191 28.17 -20.76 9.20
C GLY A 191 27.54 -20.87 10.59
N GLU A 192 27.51 -19.77 11.35
CA GLU A 192 26.99 -19.70 12.71
C GLU A 192 25.57 -19.10 12.73
N GLY A 193 24.75 -19.53 13.69
CA GLY A 193 23.40 -18.98 13.88
C GLY A 193 23.37 -17.81 14.85
N ILE A 194 22.58 -16.79 14.54
CA ILE A 194 22.26 -15.72 15.50
C ILE A 194 21.16 -16.22 16.44
N LYS A 195 21.26 -15.91 17.73
CA LYS A 195 20.23 -16.25 18.72
C LYS A 195 19.68 -15.00 19.39
N PHE A 196 18.37 -15.00 19.61
CA PHE A 196 17.66 -13.99 20.38
C PHE A 196 16.90 -14.71 21.50
N PHE A 197 17.27 -14.45 22.76
CA PHE A 197 16.74 -15.17 23.94
C PHE A 197 16.75 -16.71 23.79
N GLY A 198 17.81 -17.26 23.16
CA GLY A 198 17.95 -18.70 22.93
C GLY A 198 17.21 -19.23 21.70
N MET A 199 16.34 -18.43 21.06
CA MET A 199 15.66 -18.78 19.81
C MET A 199 16.55 -18.45 18.59
N PRO A 200 16.60 -19.31 17.57
CA PRO A 200 17.36 -19.04 16.36
C PRO A 200 16.71 -17.90 15.58
N VAL A 201 17.52 -16.91 15.19
CA VAL A 201 17.12 -15.82 14.29
C VAL A 201 17.46 -16.24 12.87
N TYR A 202 16.49 -16.07 11.98
CA TYR A 202 16.69 -16.36 10.56
C TYR A 202 17.69 -15.39 9.95
N LEU A 203 18.75 -15.92 9.34
CA LEU A 203 19.81 -15.12 8.72
C LEU A 203 19.32 -14.57 7.37
N ALA A 204 18.54 -13.50 7.40
CA ALA A 204 18.06 -12.82 6.20
C ALA A 204 18.34 -11.31 6.26
N THR A 205 18.60 -10.75 5.09
CA THR A 205 18.62 -9.30 4.89
C THR A 205 17.19 -8.87 4.59
N TYR A 206 16.65 -8.02 5.45
CA TYR A 206 15.27 -7.55 5.32
C TYR A 206 15.14 -6.28 4.46
N SER A 207 16.25 -5.73 3.98
CA SER A 207 16.27 -4.67 2.97
C SER A 207 15.47 -5.12 1.74
N SER A 208 14.50 -4.30 1.31
CA SER A 208 13.54 -4.63 0.23
C SER A 208 12.51 -5.71 0.55
N THR A 209 12.43 -6.21 1.79
CA THR A 209 11.37 -7.17 2.18
C THR A 209 10.10 -6.46 2.65
N VAL A 210 8.97 -7.15 2.47
CA VAL A 210 7.63 -6.55 2.59
C VAL A 210 6.86 -7.18 3.75
N ILE A 211 6.79 -8.51 3.77
CA ILE A 211 5.92 -9.25 4.69
C ILE A 211 6.30 -9.03 6.17
N PRO A 212 7.58 -9.12 6.58
CA PRO A 212 7.94 -9.03 7.99
C PRO A 212 7.51 -7.72 8.65
N ILE A 213 7.61 -6.60 7.93
CA ILE A 213 7.25 -5.29 8.49
C ILE A 213 5.75 -5.07 8.55
N ILE A 214 4.99 -5.54 7.55
CA ILE A 214 3.52 -5.44 7.56
C ILE A 214 2.96 -6.24 8.74
N LEU A 215 3.47 -7.46 8.95
CA LEU A 215 3.07 -8.30 10.08
C LEU A 215 3.53 -7.75 11.44
N GLY A 216 4.75 -7.18 11.50
CA GLY A 216 5.25 -6.57 12.74
C GLY A 216 4.38 -5.38 13.18
N VAL A 217 3.98 -4.52 12.24
CA VAL A 217 3.10 -3.39 12.54
C VAL A 217 1.68 -3.85 12.84
N SER A 218 1.12 -4.84 12.13
CA SER A 218 -0.21 -5.35 12.45
C SER A 218 -0.24 -5.99 13.85
N GLY A 219 0.79 -6.74 14.23
CA GLY A 219 0.97 -7.33 15.57
C GLY A 219 0.99 -6.29 16.68
N SER A 220 1.65 -5.15 16.48
CA SER A 220 1.71 -4.04 17.46
C SER A 220 0.34 -3.40 17.77
N THR A 221 -0.69 -3.68 16.96
CA THR A 221 -2.06 -3.22 17.20
C THR A 221 -2.73 -3.98 18.36
N PHE A 222 -2.31 -5.21 18.65
CA PHE A 222 -2.92 -6.05 19.67
C PHE A 222 -2.54 -5.65 21.11
N ASP A 223 -1.47 -4.87 21.30
CA ASP A 223 -1.02 -4.39 22.62
C ASP A 223 -1.58 -3.01 23.02
N ILE A 224 -2.34 -2.33 22.14
CA ILE A 224 -2.84 -0.96 22.38
C ILE A 224 -4.36 -0.92 22.68
N LYS A 225 -5.02 -2.08 22.81
CA LYS A 225 -6.40 -2.20 23.31
C LYS A 225 -6.41 -2.73 24.74
#